data_AF-A0ABD4SW52-F1
#
_entry.id   AF-A0ABD4SW52-F1
#
_cell.length_a   1.000
_cell.length_b   1.000
_cell.length_c   1.000
_cell.angle_alpha   90.00
_cell.angle_beta   90.00
_cell.angle_gamma   90.00
#
_symmetry.space_group_name_H-M   'P 1'
#
loop_
_entity.id
_entity.type
_entity.pdbx_description
1 polymer ?
#
loop_
_entity_poly.entity_id
_entity_poly.type
_entity_poly.pdbx_seq_one_letter_code
_entity_poly.pdbx_strand_id
1 'polypeptide(L)'
;KAQLQKLISQLSGGEGMAAASVDLPALLARQQGQIAALSASQPDPSRFVPVDTMRALQEQVAALTAQVSGRNVDELVVAALSDGRLLPAQETWARELGQNNLAALKGYLDTAPKIAALSATQTQGNPPADSVKPQWDEDTLAACSQLGLSAGDLRQE
;
A
#
# COMPACT_ATOMS: atom_id res chain seq x y z
N LYS A 1 56.20 -6.14 30.81
CA LYS A 1 55.96 -7.44 31.51
C LYS A 1 54.48 -7.84 31.51
N ALA A 2 53.53 -6.93 31.78
CA ALA A 2 52.09 -7.24 31.79
C ALA A 2 51.50 -7.75 30.45
N GLN A 3 51.90 -7.17 29.31
CA GLN A 3 51.42 -7.63 27.99
C GLN A 3 51.93 -9.02 27.61
N LEU A 4 53.16 -9.38 28.02
CA LEU A 4 53.71 -10.72 27.82
C LEU A 4 52.94 -11.77 28.65
N GLN A 5 52.62 -11.45 29.90
CA GLN A 5 51.77 -12.32 30.73
C GLN A 5 50.37 -12.48 30.13
N LYS A 6 49.79 -11.39 29.59
CA LYS A 6 48.48 -11.45 28.91
C LYS A 6 48.52 -12.35 27.68
N LEU A 7 49.56 -12.23 26.84
CA LEU A 7 49.74 -13.11 25.68
C LEU A 7 49.90 -14.57 26.12
N ILE A 8 50.73 -14.85 27.12
CA ILE A 8 50.94 -16.19 27.65
C ILE A 8 49.62 -16.79 28.17
N SER A 9 48.80 -16.03 28.90
CA SER A 9 47.48 -16.49 29.36
C SER A 9 46.51 -16.74 28.21
N GLN A 10 46.52 -15.91 27.16
CA GLN A 10 45.68 -16.11 25.97
C GLN A 10 46.12 -17.33 25.15
N LEU A 11 47.43 -17.55 25.02
CA LEU A 11 48.01 -18.67 24.25
C LEU A 11 47.94 -20.01 25.00
N SER A 12 47.97 -20.01 26.33
CA SER A 12 47.83 -21.22 27.17
C SER A 12 46.37 -21.59 27.49
N GLY A 13 45.38 -20.89 26.92
CA GLY A 13 43.97 -21.15 27.21
C GLY A 13 43.57 -20.96 28.67
N GLY A 14 44.37 -20.24 29.46
CA GLY A 14 44.18 -20.06 30.90
C GLY A 14 44.70 -21.21 31.77
N GLU A 15 45.33 -22.26 31.21
CA GLU A 15 45.78 -23.45 31.96
C GLU A 15 47.16 -23.32 32.65
N GLY A 16 47.76 -22.13 32.69
CA GLY A 16 48.96 -21.91 33.52
C GLY A 16 50.20 -22.68 33.07
N MET A 17 50.34 -22.98 31.77
CA MET A 17 51.52 -23.61 31.20
C MET A 17 52.65 -22.59 30.93
N ALA A 18 53.90 -22.95 31.25
CA ALA A 18 55.07 -22.13 30.99
C ALA A 18 55.23 -21.85 29.49
N ALA A 19 55.65 -20.63 29.12
CA ALA A 19 55.74 -20.14 27.73
C ALA A 19 56.58 -21.01 26.78
N ALA A 20 57.40 -21.93 27.30
CA ALA A 20 58.18 -22.90 26.52
C ALA A 20 57.37 -24.13 26.01
N SER A 21 56.13 -24.31 26.48
CA SER A 21 55.29 -25.48 26.15
C SER A 21 54.24 -25.21 25.07
N VAL A 22 54.10 -23.98 24.60
CA VAL A 22 53.19 -23.61 23.50
C VAL A 22 53.99 -23.53 22.20
N ASP A 23 53.86 -24.54 21.35
CA ASP A 23 54.43 -24.56 20.00
C ASP A 23 53.63 -23.58 19.11
N LEU A 24 54.11 -22.33 19.03
CA LEU A 24 53.50 -21.28 18.22
C LEU A 24 53.35 -21.68 16.73
N PRO A 25 54.39 -22.21 16.06
CA PRO A 25 54.26 -22.75 14.71
C PRO A 25 53.12 -23.76 14.56
N ALA A 26 52.99 -24.72 15.48
CA ALA A 26 51.93 -25.71 15.44
C ALA A 26 50.54 -25.08 15.63
N LEU A 27 50.42 -24.07 16.50
CA LEU A 27 49.17 -23.36 16.75
C LEU A 27 48.75 -22.49 15.55
N LEU A 28 49.68 -21.80 14.93
CA LEU A 28 49.47 -21.06 13.67
C LEU A 28 49.07 -22.01 12.55
N ALA A 29 49.76 -23.14 12.38
CA ALA A 29 49.40 -24.15 11.38
C ALA A 29 48.00 -24.72 11.61
N ARG A 30 47.61 -24.96 12.87
CA ARG A 30 46.27 -25.41 13.24
C ARG A 30 45.21 -24.34 12.94
N GLN A 31 45.46 -23.07 13.24
CA GLN A 31 44.55 -21.98 12.89
C GLN A 31 44.42 -21.81 11.38
N GLN A 32 45.53 -21.90 10.64
CA GLN A 32 45.52 -21.84 9.17
C GLN A 32 44.67 -22.98 8.58
N GLY A 33 44.80 -24.19 9.14
CA GLY A 33 43.98 -25.35 8.76
C GLY A 33 42.50 -25.17 9.07
N GLN A 34 42.16 -24.59 10.22
CA GLN A 34 40.77 -24.26 10.58
C GLN A 34 40.17 -23.20 9.66
N ILE A 35 40.92 -22.13 9.36
CA ILE A 35 40.50 -21.08 8.44
C ILE A 35 40.27 -21.67 7.04
N ALA A 36 41.19 -22.50 6.54
CA ALA A 36 41.05 -23.17 5.25
C ALA A 36 39.83 -24.12 5.20
N ALA A 37 39.57 -24.86 6.28
CA ALA A 37 38.40 -25.73 6.37
C ALA A 37 37.07 -24.96 6.42
N LEU A 38 37.03 -23.85 7.17
CA LEU A 38 35.87 -22.98 7.27
C LEU A 38 35.63 -22.18 5.98
N SER A 39 36.69 -21.73 5.30
CA SER A 39 36.57 -21.01 4.03
C SER A 39 36.21 -21.92 2.85
N ALA A 40 36.60 -23.20 2.91
CA ALA A 40 36.18 -24.22 1.95
C ALA A 40 34.73 -24.70 2.19
N SER A 41 34.17 -24.46 3.38
CA SER A 41 32.77 -24.77 3.68
C SER A 41 31.86 -23.74 3.01
N GLN A 42 31.40 -24.03 1.79
CA GLN A 42 30.40 -23.21 1.12
C GLN A 42 29.08 -23.21 1.93
N PRO A 43 28.52 -22.03 2.27
CA PRO A 43 27.20 -21.94 2.88
C PRO A 43 26.17 -22.61 1.98
N ASP A 44 25.38 -23.52 2.54
CA ASP A 44 24.31 -24.20 1.82
C ASP A 44 23.29 -23.17 1.31
N PRO A 45 23.12 -22.99 -0.02
CA PRO A 45 22.24 -21.98 -0.57
C PRO A 45 20.75 -22.23 -0.28
N SER A 46 20.37 -23.45 0.12
CA SER A 46 19.00 -23.76 0.55
C SER A 46 18.70 -23.30 1.98
N ARG A 47 19.76 -23.09 2.79
CA ARG A 47 19.66 -22.66 4.19
C ARG A 47 20.12 -21.22 4.40
N PHE A 48 21.00 -20.72 3.56
CA PHE A 48 21.62 -19.40 3.67
C PHE A 48 21.45 -18.62 2.36
N VAL A 49 20.56 -17.63 2.40
CA VAL A 49 20.26 -16.74 1.29
C VAL A 49 20.98 -15.40 1.51
N PRO A 50 21.56 -14.76 0.47
CA PRO A 50 22.18 -13.46 0.62
C PRO A 50 21.20 -12.43 1.21
N VAL A 51 21.63 -11.72 2.25
CA VAL A 51 20.78 -10.73 2.95
C VAL A 51 20.23 -9.68 1.99
N ASP A 52 21.02 -9.26 0.99
CA ASP A 52 20.59 -8.33 -0.04
C ASP A 52 19.37 -8.83 -0.83
N THR A 53 19.35 -10.12 -1.18
CA THR A 53 18.22 -10.70 -1.93
C THR A 53 16.96 -10.81 -1.07
N MET A 54 17.11 -11.18 0.20
CA MET A 54 16.00 -11.17 1.17
C MET A 54 15.45 -9.75 1.38
N ARG A 55 16.33 -8.75 1.51
CA ARG A 55 15.92 -7.35 1.66
C ARG A 55 15.18 -6.85 0.42
N ALA A 56 15.69 -7.13 -0.77
CA ALA A 56 15.04 -6.77 -2.02
C ALA A 56 13.65 -7.43 -2.16
N LEU A 57 13.50 -8.68 -1.72
CA LEU A 57 12.21 -9.37 -1.70
C LEU A 57 11.25 -8.74 -0.68
N GLN A 58 11.73 -8.40 0.52
CA GLN A 58 10.92 -7.71 1.52
C GLN A 58 10.43 -6.34 1.02
N GLU A 59 11.29 -5.58 0.36
CA GLU A 59 10.93 -4.30 -0.28
C GLU A 59 9.85 -4.50 -1.35
N GLN A 60 10.00 -5.51 -2.22
CA GLN A 60 9.00 -5.84 -3.24
C GLN A 60 7.66 -6.28 -2.64
N VAL A 61 7.69 -7.13 -1.61
CA VAL A 61 6.48 -7.59 -0.91
C VAL A 61 5.79 -6.43 -0.22
N ALA A 62 6.53 -5.54 0.43
CA ALA A 62 5.98 -4.35 1.07
C ALA A 62 5.33 -3.42 0.03
N ALA A 63 6.00 -3.17 -1.10
CA ALA A 63 5.47 -2.36 -2.19
C ALA A 63 4.20 -2.96 -2.80
N LEU A 64 4.20 -4.28 -3.06
CA LEU A 64 3.03 -4.97 -3.59
C LEU A 64 1.87 -4.97 -2.60
N THR A 65 2.16 -5.19 -1.31
CA THR A 65 1.15 -5.15 -0.25
C THR A 65 0.51 -3.76 -0.14
N ALA A 66 1.31 -2.70 -0.24
CA ALA A 66 0.81 -1.33 -0.27
C ALA A 66 -0.07 -1.06 -1.51
N GLN A 67 0.34 -1.51 -2.71
CA GLN A 67 -0.48 -1.36 -3.93
C GLN A 67 -1.81 -2.09 -3.83
N VAL A 68 -1.81 -3.35 -3.38
CA VAL A 68 -3.03 -4.14 -3.23
C VAL A 68 -3.96 -3.51 -2.20
N SER A 69 -3.41 -3.03 -1.08
CA SER A 69 -4.20 -2.36 -0.05
C SER A 69 -4.82 -1.06 -0.57
N GLY A 70 -4.06 -0.24 -1.29
CA GLY A 70 -4.57 0.97 -1.95
C GLY A 70 -5.70 0.69 -2.93
N ARG A 71 -5.52 -0.31 -3.82
CA ARG A 71 -6.58 -0.71 -4.77
C ARG A 71 -7.85 -1.17 -4.05
N ASN A 72 -7.72 -1.98 -3.00
CA ASN A 72 -8.88 -2.47 -2.25
C ASN A 72 -9.66 -1.32 -1.58
N VAL A 73 -8.96 -0.30 -1.09
CA VAL A 73 -9.60 0.90 -0.53
C VAL A 73 -10.33 1.67 -1.63
N ASP A 74 -9.67 1.89 -2.76
CA ASP A 74 -10.25 2.63 -3.88
C ASP A 74 -11.50 1.95 -4.43
N GLU A 75 -11.45 0.64 -4.65
CA GLU A 75 -12.60 -0.16 -5.11
C GLU A 75 -13.76 -0.09 -4.11
N LEU A 76 -13.47 -0.20 -2.81
CA LEU A 76 -14.49 -0.14 -1.77
C LEU A 76 -15.15 1.25 -1.67
N VAL A 77 -14.36 2.31 -1.77
CA VAL A 77 -14.86 3.70 -1.74
C VAL A 77 -15.70 3.99 -2.98
N VAL A 78 -15.25 3.61 -4.18
CA VAL A 78 -16.00 3.81 -5.42
C VAL A 78 -17.31 3.04 -5.41
N ALA A 79 -17.30 1.79 -4.93
CA ALA A 79 -18.51 1.00 -4.79
C ALA A 79 -19.49 1.64 -3.79
N ALA A 80 -19.00 2.16 -2.66
CA ALA A 80 -19.83 2.81 -1.64
C ALA A 80 -20.44 4.14 -2.12
N LEU A 81 -19.70 4.93 -2.90
CA LEU A 81 -20.21 6.15 -3.54
C LEU A 81 -21.29 5.81 -4.56
N SER A 82 -21.04 4.81 -5.40
CA SER A 82 -21.98 4.36 -6.45
C SER A 82 -23.26 3.76 -5.86
N ASP A 83 -23.14 3.02 -4.75
CA ASP A 83 -24.28 2.48 -4.02
C ASP A 83 -25.03 3.55 -3.23
N GLY A 84 -24.49 4.78 -3.10
CA GLY A 84 -25.12 5.87 -2.34
C GLY A 84 -25.06 5.68 -0.82
N ARG A 85 -24.13 4.84 -0.33
CA ARG A 85 -23.85 4.66 1.11
C ARG A 85 -22.85 5.67 1.64
N LEU A 86 -21.98 6.16 0.77
CA LEU A 86 -20.99 7.18 1.06
C LEU A 86 -21.37 8.47 0.32
N LEU A 87 -21.24 9.61 1.00
CA LEU A 87 -21.45 10.92 0.38
C LEU A 87 -20.15 11.36 -0.33
N PRO A 88 -20.22 12.07 -1.48
CA PRO A 88 -19.02 12.59 -2.15
C PRO A 88 -18.13 13.45 -1.25
N ALA A 89 -18.74 14.23 -0.34
CA ALA A 89 -18.00 15.04 0.64
C ALA A 89 -17.18 14.21 1.65
N GLN A 90 -17.50 12.92 1.82
CA GLN A 90 -16.82 12.01 2.74
C GLN A 90 -15.76 11.15 2.04
N GLU A 91 -15.59 11.28 0.72
CA GLU A 91 -14.67 10.43 -0.05
C GLU A 91 -13.24 10.50 0.47
N THR A 92 -12.70 11.71 0.66
CA THR A 92 -11.33 11.91 1.16
C THR A 92 -11.13 11.25 2.52
N TRP A 93 -12.07 11.46 3.45
CA TRP A 93 -12.06 10.84 4.76
C TRP A 93 -12.11 9.31 4.68
N ALA A 94 -12.96 8.76 3.80
CA ALA A 94 -13.09 7.32 3.64
C ALA A 94 -11.81 6.69 3.06
N ARG A 95 -11.16 7.35 2.10
CA ARG A 95 -9.86 6.92 1.56
C ARG A 95 -8.77 6.94 2.63
N GLU A 96 -8.69 8.02 3.40
CA GLU A 96 -7.73 8.12 4.52
C GLU A 96 -7.98 7.05 5.59
N LEU A 97 -9.25 6.82 5.95
CA LEU A 97 -9.61 5.77 6.91
C LEU A 97 -9.28 4.39 6.37
N GLY A 98 -9.57 4.11 5.10
CA GLY A 98 -9.29 2.81 4.48
C GLY A 98 -7.79 2.50 4.39
N GLN A 99 -6.96 3.51 4.11
CA GLN A 99 -5.50 3.37 4.10
C GLN A 99 -4.93 3.01 5.47
N ASN A 100 -5.51 3.54 6.55
CA ASN A 100 -5.07 3.27 7.91
C ASN A 100 -5.72 1.99 8.50
N ASN A 101 -7.00 1.77 8.21
CA ASN A 101 -7.79 0.67 8.75
C ASN A 101 -8.97 0.32 7.83
N LEU A 102 -8.70 -0.56 6.88
CA LEU A 102 -9.70 -1.08 5.93
C LEU A 102 -10.87 -1.78 6.63
N ALA A 103 -10.63 -2.47 7.75
CA ALA A 103 -11.69 -3.16 8.49
C ALA A 103 -12.69 -2.17 9.12
N ALA A 104 -12.20 -1.04 9.64
CA ALA A 104 -13.06 0.02 10.17
C ALA A 104 -13.92 0.65 9.06
N LEU A 105 -13.33 0.90 7.88
CA LEU A 105 -14.09 1.40 6.73
C LEU A 105 -15.18 0.42 6.31
N LYS A 106 -14.89 -0.89 6.22
CA LYS A 106 -15.91 -1.92 5.93
C LYS A 106 -17.03 -1.93 6.97
N GLY A 107 -16.68 -1.96 8.26
CA GLY A 107 -17.66 -1.95 9.34
C GLY A 107 -18.57 -0.72 9.31
N TYR A 108 -18.04 0.45 8.95
CA TYR A 108 -18.85 1.64 8.72
C TYR A 108 -19.83 1.43 7.56
N LEU A 109 -19.34 0.99 6.40
CA LEU A 109 -20.15 0.81 5.19
C LEU A 109 -21.26 -0.25 5.34
N ASP A 110 -21.04 -1.29 6.15
CA ASP A 110 -22.03 -2.32 6.45
C ASP A 110 -23.24 -1.75 7.23
N THR A 111 -23.01 -0.73 8.07
CA THR A 111 -24.06 -0.06 8.86
C THR A 111 -24.63 1.18 8.19
N ALA A 112 -23.92 1.75 7.22
CA ALA A 112 -24.35 2.97 6.53
C ALA A 112 -25.62 2.69 5.69
N PRO A 113 -26.70 3.49 5.88
CA PRO A 113 -27.92 3.33 5.11
C PRO A 113 -27.70 3.73 3.65
N LYS A 114 -28.31 2.96 2.74
CA LYS A 114 -28.30 3.28 1.31
C LYS A 114 -29.24 4.44 1.01
N ILE A 115 -28.73 5.52 0.41
CA ILE A 115 -29.54 6.65 -0.04
C ILE A 115 -29.87 6.45 -1.52
N ALA A 116 -31.08 5.91 -1.80
CA ALA A 116 -31.51 5.55 -3.15
C ALA A 116 -31.40 6.70 -4.17
N ALA A 117 -31.67 7.94 -3.73
CA ALA A 117 -31.58 9.13 -4.58
C ALA A 117 -30.16 9.42 -5.09
N LEU A 118 -29.12 8.95 -4.41
CA LEU A 118 -27.73 9.12 -4.85
C LEU A 118 -27.30 8.05 -5.86
N SER A 119 -28.06 6.96 -5.98
CA SER A 119 -27.80 5.86 -6.91
C SER A 119 -28.62 5.93 -8.21
N ALA A 120 -29.56 6.88 -8.30
CA ALA A 120 -30.46 7.03 -9.44
C ALA A 120 -30.36 8.44 -10.02
N THR A 121 -30.30 8.54 -11.35
CA THR A 121 -30.41 9.82 -12.06
C THR A 121 -31.82 9.97 -12.62
N GLN A 122 -32.29 11.21 -12.78
CA GLN A 122 -33.64 11.50 -13.30
C GLN A 122 -33.92 10.80 -14.63
N THR A 123 -32.91 10.69 -15.50
CA THR A 123 -33.05 10.06 -16.82
C THR A 123 -32.64 8.59 -16.83
N GLN A 124 -32.23 8.02 -15.70
CA GLN A 124 -31.65 6.66 -15.61
C GLN A 124 -30.51 6.44 -16.61
N GLY A 125 -29.72 7.49 -16.88
CA GLY A 125 -28.62 7.44 -17.85
C GLY A 125 -29.06 7.50 -19.31
N ASN A 126 -30.37 7.59 -19.60
CA ASN A 126 -30.83 7.87 -20.95
C ASN A 126 -30.57 9.34 -21.27
N PRO A 127 -30.25 9.68 -22.54
CA PRO A 127 -30.36 11.07 -22.97
C PRO A 127 -31.80 11.54 -22.71
N PRO A 128 -32.02 12.84 -22.41
CA PRO A 128 -33.35 13.41 -22.47
C PRO A 128 -33.98 12.93 -23.78
N ALA A 129 -35.18 12.34 -23.70
CA ALA A 129 -35.90 11.86 -24.88
C ALA A 129 -35.80 12.97 -25.94
N ASP A 130 -35.30 12.60 -27.14
CA ASP A 130 -34.93 13.49 -28.23
C ASP A 130 -35.66 14.81 -28.13
N SER A 131 -34.91 15.91 -28.13
CA SER A 131 -35.39 17.29 -28.21
C SER A 131 -36.46 17.44 -29.28
N VAL A 132 -37.69 17.03 -28.94
CA VAL A 132 -38.91 17.48 -29.56
C VAL A 132 -38.80 18.95 -29.31
N LYS A 133 -38.41 19.71 -30.34
CA LYS A 133 -38.49 21.17 -30.30
C LYS A 133 -39.84 21.46 -29.68
N PRO A 134 -39.91 22.01 -28.47
CA PRO A 134 -41.19 22.18 -27.80
C PRO A 134 -42.04 23.00 -28.77
N GLN A 135 -43.09 22.37 -29.29
CA GLN A 135 -44.01 23.02 -30.19
C GLN A 135 -44.91 23.82 -29.27
N TRP A 136 -44.44 25.02 -28.91
CA TRP A 136 -45.14 25.91 -28.01
C TRP A 136 -46.49 26.27 -28.64
N ASP A 137 -47.57 25.98 -27.91
CA ASP A 137 -48.90 26.42 -28.30
C ASP A 137 -49.03 27.94 -28.15
N GLU A 138 -50.06 28.50 -28.77
CA GLU A 138 -50.29 29.95 -28.80
C GLU A 138 -50.51 30.52 -27.39
N ASP A 139 -51.07 29.72 -26.48
CA ASP A 139 -51.26 30.07 -25.09
C ASP A 139 -49.93 30.21 -24.34
N THR A 140 -48.97 29.31 -24.59
CA THR A 140 -47.63 29.39 -24.00
C THR A 140 -46.87 30.60 -24.54
N LEU A 141 -46.99 30.90 -25.84
CA LEU A 141 -46.37 32.10 -26.43
C LEU A 141 -46.98 33.40 -25.88
N ALA A 142 -48.30 33.44 -25.66
CA ALA A 142 -48.99 34.57 -25.06
C ALA A 142 -48.54 34.78 -23.60
N ALA A 143 -48.44 33.72 -22.82
CA ALA A 143 -47.93 33.77 -21.45
C ALA A 143 -46.47 34.25 -21.39
N CYS A 144 -45.59 33.76 -22.27
CA CYS A 144 -44.22 34.23 -22.38
C CYS A 144 -44.15 35.74 -22.73
N SER A 145 -45.03 36.21 -23.62
CA SER A 145 -45.10 37.63 -23.97
C SER A 145 -45.53 38.53 -22.80
N GLN A 146 -46.42 38.05 -21.92
CA GLN A 146 -46.81 38.74 -20.70
C GLN A 146 -45.69 38.79 -19.66
N LEU A 147 -44.79 37.80 -19.69
CA LEU A 147 -43.60 37.73 -18.84
C LEU A 147 -42.37 38.41 -19.47
N GLY A 148 -42.51 39.00 -20.67
CA GLY A 148 -41.44 39.71 -21.37
C GLY A 148 -40.41 38.81 -22.06
N LEU A 149 -40.71 37.52 -22.23
CA LEU A 149 -39.84 36.53 -22.89
C LEU A 149 -40.23 36.36 -24.35
N SER A 150 -39.26 36.37 -25.26
CA SER A 150 -39.48 36.14 -26.69
C SER A 150 -39.30 34.66 -27.06
N ALA A 151 -39.91 34.22 -28.16
CA ALA A 151 -39.75 32.84 -28.66
C ALA A 151 -38.28 32.47 -29.02
N GLY A 152 -37.40 33.47 -29.17
CA GLY A 152 -35.96 33.28 -29.36
C GLY A 152 -35.24 32.90 -28.06
N ASP A 153 -35.71 33.39 -26.91
CA ASP A 153 -35.11 33.13 -25.60
C ASP A 153 -35.33 31.68 -25.16
N LEU A 154 -36.41 31.05 -25.62
CA LEU A 154 -36.75 29.65 -25.38
C LEU A 154 -35.88 28.64 -26.17
N ARG A 155 -34.98 29.12 -27.05
CA ARG A 155 -34.17 28.28 -27.94
C ARG A 155 -32.69 28.16 -27.48
N GLN A 156 -32.28 28.92 -26.45
CA GLN A 156 -30.87 29.05 -26.08
C GLN A 156 -30.36 28.11 -24.97
N GLU A 157 -31.18 27.16 -24.49
CA GLU A 157 -30.72 26.13 -23.52
C GLU A 157 -30.79 24.71 -24.10
#